data_AF-A0A0L0V7Y4-F1
#
_entry.id   AF-A0A0L0V7Y4-F1
#
_cell.length_a   1.000
_cell.length_b   1.000
_cell.length_c   1.000
_cell.angle_alpha   90.00
_cell.angle_beta   90.00
_cell.angle_gamma   90.00
#
_symmetry.space_group_name_H-M   'P 1'
#
loop_
_entity.id
_entity.type
_entity.pdbx_description
1 polymer ?
#
loop_
_entity_poly.entity_id
_entity_poly.type
_entity_poly.pdbx_seq_one_letter_code
_entity_poly.pdbx_strand_id
1 'polypeptide(L)'
;MALGLGQNWKKVRRVIQIGRGDPSCITQMIGRCGRDGRPGLAIMFVEPKRRFGLNTLAAIAKADKTTDDVRMDSLAITPIWLYPYKL
;
A
#
# COMPACT_ATOMS: atom_id res chain seq x y z
N MET A 1 1.48 -14.18 -5.16
CA MET A 1 0.37 -14.32 -6.14
C MET A 1 0.81 -13.70 -7.46
N ALA A 2 0.78 -14.45 -8.56
CA ALA A 2 1.08 -13.92 -9.90
C ALA A 2 -0.19 -13.30 -10.49
N LEU A 3 -0.53 -12.08 -10.04
CA LEU A 3 -1.60 -11.29 -10.65
C LEU A 3 -0.99 -10.52 -11.83
N GLY A 4 -1.39 -10.86 -13.04
CA GLY A 4 -0.84 -10.23 -14.25
C GLY A 4 -1.12 -8.72 -14.31
N LEU A 5 -0.07 -7.95 -14.59
CA LEU A 5 -0.20 -6.56 -15.02
C LEU A 5 -1.25 -6.46 -16.14
N GLY A 6 -2.15 -5.48 -16.06
CA GLY A 6 -3.20 -5.28 -17.07
C GLY A 6 -4.52 -6.03 -16.84
N GLN A 7 -4.62 -7.01 -15.94
CA GLN A 7 -5.94 -7.63 -15.67
C GLN A 7 -6.91 -6.64 -15.01
N ASN A 8 -8.05 -6.35 -15.64
CA ASN A 8 -9.05 -5.42 -15.13
C ASN A 8 -10.07 -6.12 -14.24
N TRP A 9 -9.93 -5.98 -12.92
CA TRP A 9 -10.81 -6.61 -11.95
C TRP A 9 -11.90 -5.64 -11.49
N LYS A 10 -12.86 -5.33 -12.39
CA LYS A 10 -13.92 -4.32 -12.19
C LYS A 10 -14.82 -4.53 -10.97
N LYS A 11 -14.85 -5.74 -10.42
CA LYS A 11 -15.68 -6.12 -9.26
C LYS A 11 -14.92 -6.11 -7.93
N VAL A 12 -13.60 -5.90 -7.93
CA VAL A 12 -12.84 -5.87 -6.67
C VAL A 12 -13.16 -4.60 -5.92
N ARG A 13 -13.73 -4.77 -4.72
CA ARG A 13 -14.09 -3.68 -3.81
C ARG A 13 -13.20 -3.62 -2.58
N ARG A 14 -12.54 -4.74 -2.26
CA ARG A 14 -11.71 -4.87 -1.07
C ARG A 14 -10.42 -5.61 -1.41
N VAL A 15 -9.30 -5.08 -0.97
CA VAL A 15 -7.99 -5.73 -1.05
C VAL A 15 -7.44 -5.79 0.36
N ILE A 16 -7.03 -6.98 0.78
CA ILE A 16 -6.39 -7.17 2.07
C ILE A 16 -4.98 -7.66 1.78
N GLN A 17 -3.99 -6.79 2.00
CA GLN A 17 -2.59 -7.14 1.90
C GLN A 17 -2.09 -7.59 3.27
N ILE A 18 -1.50 -8.77 3.33
CA ILE A 18 -0.92 -9.31 4.56
C ILE A 18 0.59 -9.38 4.39
N GLY A 19 1.31 -8.79 5.33
CA GLY A 19 2.76 -8.76 5.33
C GLY A 19 3.35 -7.77 4.32
N ARG A 20 4.66 -7.88 4.19
CA ARG A 20 5.50 -6.99 3.38
C ARG A 20 5.72 -7.59 1.99
N GLY A 21 6.07 -6.73 1.04
CA GLY A 21 6.38 -7.13 -0.33
C GLY A 21 6.95 -5.95 -1.09
N ASP A 22 7.06 -6.10 -2.41
CA ASP A 22 7.44 -5.00 -3.28
C ASP A 22 6.37 -3.89 -3.24
N PRO A 23 6.76 -2.62 -2.98
CA PRO A 23 5.82 -1.52 -2.83
C PRO A 23 5.04 -1.24 -4.12
N SER A 24 5.65 -1.46 -5.29
CA SER A 24 4.98 -1.26 -6.58
C SER A 24 3.91 -2.34 -6.80
N CYS A 25 4.20 -3.60 -6.48
CA CYS A 25 3.24 -4.69 -6.56
C CYS A 25 2.07 -4.49 -5.59
N ILE A 26 2.34 -4.07 -4.35
CA ILE A 26 1.30 -3.79 -3.35
C ILE A 26 0.41 -2.64 -3.81
N THR A 27 1.01 -1.55 -4.28
CA THR A 27 0.25 -0.38 -4.78
C THR A 27 -0.58 -0.75 -6.00
N GLN A 28 -0.05 -1.59 -6.90
CA GLN A 28 -0.81 -2.12 -8.04
C GLN A 28 -1.99 -2.98 -7.59
N MET A 29 -1.81 -3.85 -6.60
CA MET A 29 -2.89 -4.67 -6.03
C MET A 29 -3.97 -3.80 -5.40
N ILE A 30 -3.58 -2.83 -4.58
CA ILE A 30 -4.49 -1.87 -3.92
C ILE A 30 -5.24 -1.03 -4.97
N GLY A 31 -4.55 -0.55 -6.00
CA GLY A 31 -5.13 0.22 -7.10
C GLY A 31 -6.14 -0.55 -7.98
N ARG A 32 -6.28 -1.87 -7.79
CA ARG A 32 -7.39 -2.64 -8.39
C ARG A 32 -8.71 -2.43 -7.66
N CYS A 33 -8.69 -2.07 -6.38
CA CYS A 33 -9.92 -1.78 -5.67
C CYS A 33 -10.54 -0.48 -6.19
N GLY A 34 -11.85 -0.49 -6.43
CA GLY A 34 -12.58 0.74 -6.72
C GLY A 34 -12.40 1.35 -8.12
N ARG A 35 -12.10 0.50 -9.12
CA ARG A 35 -12.12 0.89 -10.54
C ARG A 35 -13.49 1.42 -10.99
N ASP A 36 -13.45 2.21 -12.06
CA ASP A 36 -14.63 2.80 -12.72
C ASP A 36 -15.41 3.78 -11.80
N GLY A 37 -14.71 4.54 -10.96
CA GLY A 37 -15.33 5.55 -10.10
C GLY A 37 -16.15 4.96 -8.93
N ARG A 38 -15.88 3.72 -8.53
CA ARG A 38 -16.63 3.03 -7.46
C ARG A 38 -15.82 2.88 -6.20
N PRO A 39 -16.34 3.08 -4.98
CA PRO A 39 -15.50 3.03 -3.79
C PRO A 39 -14.79 1.70 -3.58
N GLY A 40 -13.51 1.77 -3.27
CA GLY A 40 -12.65 0.64 -2.93
C GLY A 40 -12.03 0.83 -1.54
N LEU A 41 -11.81 -0.28 -0.85
CA LEU A 41 -11.13 -0.31 0.45
C LEU A 41 -9.90 -1.19 0.35
N ALA A 42 -8.76 -0.67 0.79
CA ALA A 42 -7.56 -1.46 0.99
C ALA A 42 -7.20 -1.48 2.48
N ILE A 43 -6.94 -2.67 3.00
CA ILE A 43 -6.46 -2.88 4.35
C ILE A 43 -5.11 -3.57 4.25
N MET A 44 -4.13 -3.07 4.98
CA MET A 44 -2.78 -3.63 5.01
C MET A 44 -2.45 -4.04 6.44
N PHE A 45 -2.18 -5.34 6.63
CA PHE A 45 -1.71 -5.88 7.90
C PHE A 45 -0.19 -5.98 7.83
N VAL A 46 0.50 -5.11 8.55
CA VAL A 46 1.95 -5.06 8.64
C VAL A 46 2.42 -5.01 10.08
N GLU A 47 3.64 -5.47 10.29
CA GLU A 47 4.28 -5.39 11.60
C GLU A 47 4.45 -3.91 12.01
N PRO A 48 4.00 -3.53 13.22
CA PRO A 48 4.04 -2.15 13.67
C PRO A 48 5.46 -1.65 13.93
N LYS A 49 6.40 -2.56 14.21
CA LYS A 49 7.83 -2.26 14.35
C LYS A 49 8.65 -3.31 13.61
N ARG A 50 9.46 -2.87 12.66
CA ARG A 50 10.44 -3.71 11.96
C ARG A 50 11.78 -3.68 12.69
N ARG A 51 12.40 -4.84 12.84
CA ARG A 51 13.81 -4.95 13.26
C ARG A 51 14.71 -4.34 12.17
N PHE A 52 15.50 -3.34 12.53
CA PHE A 52 16.35 -2.55 11.60
C PHE A 52 15.59 -1.73 10.55
N GLY A 53 14.28 -1.49 10.75
CA GLY A 53 13.50 -0.60 9.88
C GLY A 53 13.34 0.81 10.42
N LEU A 54 12.79 1.68 9.58
CA LEU A 54 12.40 3.03 9.94
C LEU A 54 11.03 3.00 10.61
N ASN A 55 11.03 3.02 11.94
CA ASN A 55 9.81 2.93 12.75
C ASN A 55 9.27 4.29 13.21
N THR A 56 9.88 5.40 12.77
CA THR A 56 9.47 6.76 13.15
C THR A 56 9.44 7.70 11.95
N LEU A 57 8.53 8.67 11.97
CA LEU A 57 8.42 9.69 10.92
C LEU A 57 9.72 10.48 10.73
N ALA A 58 10.43 10.78 11.82
CA ALA A 58 11.71 11.48 11.77
C ALA A 58 12.82 10.66 11.07
N ALA A 59 12.82 9.34 11.25
CA ALA A 59 13.76 8.45 10.57
C ALA A 59 13.47 8.36 9.06
N ILE A 60 12.18 8.30 8.69
CA ILE A 60 11.75 8.33 7.27
C ILE A 60 12.10 9.67 6.62
N ALA A 61 11.89 10.79 7.31
CA ALA A 61 12.16 12.12 6.76
C ALA A 61 13.64 12.32 6.36
N LYS A 62 14.57 11.64 7.05
CA LYS A 62 16.02 11.67 6.80
C LYS A 62 16.52 10.58 5.85
N ALA A 63 15.66 9.62 5.49
CA ALA A 63 16.04 8.49 4.66
C ALA A 63 15.84 8.77 3.16
N ASP A 64 16.46 7.93 2.34
CA ASP A 64 16.30 7.98 0.88
C ASP A 64 14.95 7.39 0.44
N LYS A 65 14.04 8.28 0.02
CA LYS A 65 12.67 7.97 -0.41
C LYS A 65 12.59 7.19 -1.73
N THR A 66 13.70 7.04 -2.44
CA THR A 66 13.75 6.27 -3.68
C THR A 66 13.80 4.76 -3.43
N THR A 67 14.27 4.34 -2.25
CA THR A 67 14.43 2.93 -1.89
C THR A 67 13.10 2.28 -1.50
N ASP A 68 12.94 1.01 -1.88
CA ASP A 68 11.70 0.27 -1.63
C ASP A 68 11.47 -0.04 -0.15
N ASP A 69 12.54 -0.23 0.63
CA ASP A 69 12.44 -0.38 2.08
C ASP A 69 11.84 0.85 2.76
N VAL A 70 12.29 2.05 2.38
CA VAL A 70 11.77 3.32 2.93
C VAL A 70 10.32 3.53 2.53
N ARG A 71 9.95 3.17 1.30
CA ARG A 71 8.55 3.21 0.83
C ARG A 71 7.66 2.25 1.62
N MET A 72 8.12 1.03 1.85
CA MET A 72 7.38 0.04 2.64
C MET A 72 7.24 0.43 4.11
N ASP A 73 8.30 0.96 4.73
CA ASP A 73 8.25 1.46 6.11
C ASP A 73 7.33 2.69 6.22
N SER A 74 7.31 3.56 5.19
CA SER A 74 6.37 4.68 5.11
C SER A 74 4.91 4.23 4.98
N LEU A 75 4.65 3.20 4.17
CA LEU A 75 3.32 2.59 4.06
C LEU A 75 2.87 1.99 5.38
N ALA A 76 3.77 1.36 6.13
CA ALA A 76 3.45 0.71 7.40
C ALA A 76 3.14 1.69 8.54
N ILE A 77 3.76 2.87 8.55
CA ILE A 77 3.46 3.90 9.55
C ILE A 77 2.14 4.62 9.28
N THR A 78 1.67 4.64 8.02
CA THR A 78 0.48 5.41 7.66
C THR A 78 -0.79 4.68 8.12
N PRO A 79 -1.57 5.24 9.08
CA PRO A 79 -2.62 4.48 9.76
C PRO A 79 -3.84 4.17 8.89
N ILE A 80 -4.22 5.04 7.93
CA ILE A 80 -5.40 4.85 7.07
C ILE A 80 -5.13 5.46 5.69
N TRP A 81 -5.51 4.73 4.63
CA TRP A 81 -5.58 5.23 3.25
C TRP A 81 -7.03 5.18 2.77
N LEU A 82 -7.65 6.35 2.64
CA LEU A 82 -8.92 6.51 1.92
C LEU A 82 -8.63 7.24 0.62
N TYR A 83 -9.05 6.68 -0.51
CA TYR A 83 -9.15 7.46 -1.75
C TYR A 83 -10.50 8.21 -1.71
N PRO A 84 -10.52 9.52 -1.44
CA PRO A 84 -11.76 10.28 -1.48
C PRO A 84 -12.27 10.36 -2.93
N TYR A 85 -13.55 10.11 -3.12
CA TYR A 85 -14.24 10.64 -4.29
C TYR A 85 -14.26 12.16 -4.16
N LYS A 86 -13.71 12.86 -5.14
CA LYS A 86 -14.12 14.23 -5.40
C LYS A 86 -15.59 14.15 -5.81
N LEU A 87 -16.48 14.64 -4.95
CA LEU A 87 -17.86 15.01 -5.29
C LEU A 87 -17.84 16.18 -6.27
#